data_AF-A0A7K3EFW5-F1
#
_entry.id   AF-A0A7K3EFW5-F1
#
_cell.length_a   1.000
_cell.length_b   1.000
_cell.length_c   1.000
_cell.angle_alpha   90.00
_cell.angle_beta   90.00
_cell.angle_gamma   90.00
#
_symmetry.space_group_name_H-M   'P 1'
#
loop_
_entity.id
_entity.type
_entity.pdbx_description
1 polymer ?
#
loop_
_entity_poly.entity_id
_entity_poly.type
_entity_poly.pdbx_seq_one_letter_code
_entity_poly.pdbx_strand_id
1 'polypeptide(L)'
;MPDAIPAPVLREVVAEIRRWSSTRCHEPSPRDIRVVATTRDAAHALLYPGTRSSEAPVFFAVARGDFHLTGSGPTRSGVWAGLFVTHPPARVTTFTLRPEAYIPVLDLATLGQVHPAPRTH
;
A
#
# COMPACT_ATOMS: atom_id res chain seq x y z
N MET A 1 1.50 -14.45 13.85
CA MET A 1 2.79 -13.73 13.74
C MET A 1 2.78 -12.61 14.78
N PRO A 2 3.91 -12.11 15.29
CA PRO A 2 3.87 -10.85 16.01
C PRO A 2 3.45 -9.75 15.01
N ASP A 3 2.26 -9.18 15.20
CA ASP A 3 1.65 -8.12 14.36
C ASP A 3 2.40 -6.77 14.45
N ALA A 4 3.42 -6.70 15.30
CA ALA A 4 4.23 -5.52 15.50
C ALA A 4 5.29 -5.40 14.39
N ILE A 5 5.14 -4.42 13.51
CA ILE A 5 6.17 -4.04 12.55
C ILE A 5 7.28 -3.29 13.32
N PRO A 6 8.54 -3.74 13.29
CA PRO A 6 9.63 -3.00 13.92
C PRO A 6 9.75 -1.60 13.32
N ALA A 7 9.96 -0.58 14.16
CA ALA A 7 10.04 0.82 13.71
C ALA A 7 11.07 1.08 12.58
N PRO A 8 12.25 0.43 12.55
CA PRO A 8 13.16 0.54 11.40
C PRO A 8 12.55 0.02 10.09
N VAL A 9 11.87 -1.14 10.15
CA VAL A 9 11.22 -1.76 8.98
C VAL A 9 10.06 -0.90 8.49
N LEU A 10 9.24 -0.37 9.41
CA LEU A 10 8.15 0.55 9.05
C LEU A 10 8.69 1.79 8.33
N ARG A 11 9.80 2.37 8.82
CA ARG A 11 10.45 3.52 8.17
C ARG A 11 10.94 3.19 6.76
N GLU A 12 11.55 2.03 6.55
CA GLU A 12 11.98 1.58 5.22
C GLU A 12 10.80 1.39 4.26
N VAL A 13 9.72 0.75 4.72
CA VAL A 13 8.50 0.55 3.91
C VAL A 13 7.87 1.89 3.54
N VAL A 14 7.73 2.81 4.49
CA VAL A 14 7.16 4.15 4.24
C VAL A 14 8.07 4.97 3.31
N ALA A 15 9.40 4.91 3.48
CA ALA A 15 10.34 5.57 2.60
C ALA A 15 10.24 5.04 1.16
N GLU A 16 10.08 3.73 0.99
CA GLU A 16 9.86 3.12 -0.31
C GLU A 16 8.53 3.55 -0.94
N ILE A 17 7.44 3.63 -0.17
CA ILE A 17 6.14 4.10 -0.66
C ILE A 17 6.25 5.54 -1.18
N ARG A 18 6.90 6.43 -0.43
CA ARG A 18 7.12 7.83 -0.83
C ARG A 18 8.02 7.95 -2.06
N ARG A 19 9.08 7.14 -2.12
CA ARG A 19 9.96 7.07 -3.30
C ARG A 19 9.16 6.62 -4.52
N TRP A 20 8.39 5.54 -4.39
CA TRP A 20 7.55 5.02 -5.46
C TRP A 20 6.52 6.06 -5.91
N SER A 21 5.80 6.71 -4.99
CA SER A 21 4.78 7.69 -5.34
C SER A 21 5.37 8.87 -6.10
N SER A 22 6.51 9.40 -5.64
CA SER A 22 7.17 10.55 -6.26
C SER A 22 7.75 10.20 -7.64
N THR A 23 8.46 9.07 -7.74
CA THR A 23 9.21 8.71 -8.95
C THR A 23 8.38 8.04 -10.03
N ARG A 24 7.34 7.29 -9.64
CA ARG A 24 6.48 6.56 -10.59
C ARG A 24 5.18 7.29 -10.84
N CYS A 25 4.58 7.89 -9.81
CA CYS A 25 3.22 8.43 -9.88
C CYS A 25 3.15 9.96 -9.81
N HIS A 26 4.28 10.67 -9.87
CA HIS A 26 4.33 12.13 -9.76
C HIS A 26 3.63 12.70 -8.50
N GLU A 27 3.50 11.91 -7.44
CA GLU A 27 2.90 12.29 -6.17
C GLU A 27 3.99 12.38 -5.09
N PRO A 28 4.53 13.59 -4.81
CA PRO A 28 5.65 13.76 -3.89
C PRO A 28 5.29 13.63 -2.42
N SER A 29 4.02 13.81 -2.04
CA SER A 29 3.56 13.87 -0.66
C SER A 29 2.26 13.08 -0.44
N PRO A 30 2.29 11.75 -0.59
CA PRO A 30 1.14 10.92 -0.25
C PRO A 30 0.81 11.02 1.26
N ARG A 31 -0.48 11.15 1.54
CA ARG A 31 -1.08 11.31 2.87
C ARG A 31 -1.81 10.03 3.31
N ASP A 32 -2.19 9.99 4.59
CA ASP A 32 -2.93 8.88 5.22
C ASP A 32 -2.32 7.49 4.98
N ILE A 33 -0.99 7.41 4.89
CA ILE A 33 -0.28 6.14 4.70
C ILE A 33 -0.50 5.27 5.95
N ARG A 34 -1.08 4.08 5.74
CA ARG A 34 -1.30 3.07 6.78
C ARG A 34 -0.78 1.73 6.28
N VAL A 35 -0.04 1.02 7.12
CA VAL A 35 0.69 -0.21 6.78
C VAL A 35 0.27 -1.34 7.72
N VAL A 36 0.11 -2.54 7.18
CA VAL A 36 -0.15 -3.78 7.95
C VAL A 36 0.78 -4.88 7.44
N ALA A 37 1.35 -5.68 8.35
CA ALA A 37 2.05 -6.91 7.99
C ALA A 37 1.04 -8.05 7.86
N THR A 38 1.00 -8.72 6.71
CA THR A 38 -0.02 -9.73 6.40
C THR A 38 0.46 -10.68 5.29
N THR A 39 -0.41 -11.51 4.74
CA THR A 39 -0.13 -12.32 3.53
C THR A 39 -0.69 -11.65 2.28
N ARG A 40 -0.10 -11.97 1.12
CA ARG A 40 -0.59 -11.45 -0.16
C ARG A 40 -2.02 -11.90 -0.42
N ASP A 41 -2.38 -13.13 -0.07
CA ASP A 41 -3.75 -13.66 -0.17
C ASP A 41 -4.75 -12.80 0.62
N ALA A 42 -4.51 -12.59 1.92
CA ALA A 42 -5.41 -11.83 2.78
C ALA A 42 -5.62 -10.38 2.29
N ALA A 43 -4.54 -9.68 1.94
CA ALA A 43 -4.61 -8.33 1.39
C ALA A 43 -5.31 -8.28 0.01
N HIS A 44 -5.10 -9.29 -0.83
CA HIS A 44 -5.75 -9.38 -2.15
C HIS A 44 -7.24 -9.64 -2.01
N ALA A 45 -7.64 -10.55 -1.13
CA ALA A 45 -9.04 -10.85 -0.84
C ALA A 45 -9.78 -9.62 -0.29
N LEU A 46 -9.11 -8.77 0.50
CA LEU A 46 -9.69 -7.51 0.97
C LEU A 46 -9.96 -6.52 -0.17
N LEU A 47 -9.10 -6.48 -1.20
CA LEU A 47 -9.28 -5.59 -2.36
C LEU A 47 -10.26 -6.12 -3.40
N TYR A 48 -10.31 -7.44 -3.54
CA TYR A 48 -11.07 -8.17 -4.55
C TYR A 48 -11.74 -9.38 -3.88
N PRO A 49 -12.89 -9.16 -3.20
CA PRO A 49 -13.59 -10.23 -2.50
C PRO A 49 -13.89 -11.43 -3.39
N GLY A 50 -13.68 -12.64 -2.85
CA GLY A 50 -13.88 -13.90 -3.57
C GLY A 50 -12.71 -14.37 -4.43
N THR A 51 -11.58 -13.65 -4.42
CA THR A 51 -10.35 -14.05 -5.13
C THR A 51 -9.28 -14.56 -4.16
N ARG A 52 -8.34 -15.36 -4.67
CA ARG A 52 -7.16 -15.85 -3.93
C ARG A 52 -5.86 -15.43 -4.61
N SER A 53 -4.78 -15.43 -3.84
CA SER A 53 -3.41 -15.18 -4.27
C SER A 53 -2.45 -16.16 -3.58
N SER A 54 -1.20 -15.75 -3.34
CA SER A 54 -0.22 -16.55 -2.59
C SER A 54 -0.20 -16.21 -1.11
N GLU A 55 0.21 -17.16 -0.28
CA GLU A 55 0.45 -16.96 1.17
C GLU A 55 1.78 -16.25 1.47
N ALA A 56 2.42 -15.64 0.47
CA ALA A 56 3.69 -14.95 0.68
C ALA A 56 3.53 -13.78 1.65
N PRO A 57 4.43 -13.62 2.65
CA PRO A 57 4.37 -12.49 3.58
C PRO A 57 4.65 -11.17 2.85
N VAL A 58 3.86 -10.15 3.13
CA VAL A 58 3.95 -8.82 2.56
C VAL A 58 3.59 -7.75 3.58
N PHE A 59 4.04 -6.52 3.33
CA PHE A 59 3.43 -5.34 3.92
C PHE A 59 2.38 -4.82 2.95
N PHE A 60 1.12 -4.80 3.38
CA PHE A 60 0.06 -4.13 2.64
C PHE A 60 -0.07 -2.70 3.15
N ALA A 61 -0.03 -1.73 2.24
CA ALA A 61 -0.16 -0.33 2.58
C ALA A 61 -1.26 0.34 1.76
N VAL A 62 -1.96 1.28 2.38
CA VAL A 62 -2.87 2.19 1.67
C VAL A 62 -2.35 3.62 1.80
N ALA A 63 -2.50 4.40 0.75
CA ALA A 63 -2.13 5.82 0.73
C ALA A 63 -3.16 6.62 -0.04
N ARG A 64 -3.27 7.90 0.28
CA ARG A 64 -4.06 8.89 -0.46
C ARG A 64 -3.13 9.95 -1.05
N GLY A 65 -3.51 10.52 -2.17
CA GLY A 65 -2.70 11.50 -2.89
C GLY A 65 -3.35 11.82 -4.21
N ASP A 66 -2.58 12.29 -5.17
CA ASP A 66 -2.97 12.51 -6.55
C ASP A 66 -1.99 11.76 -7.47
N PHE A 67 -2.22 10.45 -7.57
CA PHE A 67 -1.30 9.54 -8.25
C PHE A 67 -1.55 9.58 -9.76
N HIS A 68 -0.49 9.80 -10.52
CA HIS A 68 -0.48 9.89 -11.98
C HIS A 68 0.60 9.00 -12.58
N LEU A 69 0.21 7.83 -13.09
CA LEU A 69 1.11 6.96 -13.86
C LEU A 69 1.03 7.30 -15.36
N THR A 70 2.19 7.40 -16.00
CA THR A 70 2.27 7.45 -17.47
C THR A 70 2.18 6.03 -18.07
N GLY A 71 1.54 5.89 -19.24
CA GLY A 71 1.44 4.63 -20.00
C GLY A 71 0.03 4.07 -20.19
N SER A 72 -0.10 2.97 -20.94
CA SER A 72 -1.39 2.38 -21.33
C SER A 72 -2.00 1.48 -20.25
N GLY A 73 -3.25 1.69 -19.84
CA GLY A 73 -3.92 0.83 -18.86
C GLY A 73 -5.23 1.44 -18.34
N PRO A 74 -6.16 0.64 -17.81
CA PRO A 74 -7.52 1.08 -17.50
C PRO A 74 -7.59 2.06 -16.32
N THR A 75 -6.62 2.03 -15.41
CA THR A 75 -6.60 2.95 -14.27
C THR A 75 -5.16 3.39 -13.99
N ARG A 76 -4.80 4.52 -14.57
CA ARG A 76 -3.47 5.13 -14.48
C ARG A 76 -3.42 6.32 -13.52
N SER A 77 -4.56 6.89 -13.18
CA SER A 77 -4.66 7.97 -12.20
C SER A 77 -5.70 7.66 -11.14
N GLY A 78 -5.49 8.17 -9.93
CA GLY A 78 -6.42 7.99 -8.83
C GLY A 78 -5.97 8.69 -7.56
N VAL A 79 -6.91 8.90 -6.64
CA VAL A 79 -6.62 9.59 -5.37
C VAL A 79 -6.26 8.64 -4.24
N TRP A 80 -6.35 7.34 -4.51
CA TRP A 80 -6.11 6.27 -3.57
C TRP A 80 -5.22 5.20 -4.19
N ALA A 81 -4.26 4.69 -3.41
CA ALA A 81 -3.37 3.61 -3.79
C ALA A 81 -3.37 2.49 -2.73
N GLY A 82 -3.46 1.24 -3.18
CA GLY A 82 -3.18 0.05 -2.39
C GLY A 82 -1.89 -0.61 -2.89
N LEU A 83 -0.95 -0.88 -1.99
CA LEU A 83 0.43 -1.23 -2.31
C LEU A 83 0.85 -2.52 -1.60
N PHE A 84 1.45 -3.43 -2.35
CA PHE A 84 2.08 -4.64 -1.82
C PHE A 84 3.59 -4.42 -1.80
N VAL A 85 4.18 -4.43 -0.60
CA VAL A 85 5.60 -4.18 -0.38
C VAL A 85 6.26 -5.45 0.16
N THR A 86 7.31 -5.93 -0.50
CA THR A 86 8.16 -7.02 -0.01
C THR A 86 9.30 -6.48 0.84
N HIS A 87 9.88 -7.31 1.70
CA HIS A 87 11.07 -7.00 2.51
C HIS A 87 11.78 -8.31 2.91
N PRO A 88 13.12 -8.37 2.99
CA PRO A 88 14.12 -7.35 2.64
C PRO A 88 14.63 -7.47 1.18
N PRO A 89 14.96 -6.36 0.48
CA PRO A 89 14.75 -4.96 0.85
C PRO A 89 13.30 -4.50 0.62
N ALA A 90 12.90 -3.36 1.21
CA ALA A 90 11.60 -2.75 0.97
C ALA A 90 11.43 -2.40 -0.52
N ARG A 91 10.40 -2.99 -1.16
CA ARG A 91 10.10 -2.74 -2.58
C ARG A 91 8.61 -2.84 -2.87
N VAL A 92 8.02 -1.83 -3.51
CA VAL A 92 6.66 -1.96 -4.08
C VAL A 92 6.71 -2.95 -5.25
N THR A 93 5.95 -4.04 -5.15
CA THR A 93 5.89 -5.11 -6.15
C THR A 93 4.60 -5.12 -6.95
N THR A 94 3.48 -4.83 -6.31
CA THR A 94 2.17 -4.75 -6.95
C THR A 94 1.40 -3.60 -6.34
N PHE A 95 0.55 -2.96 -7.13
CA PHE A 95 -0.27 -1.86 -6.65
C PHE A 95 -1.60 -1.80 -7.39
N THR A 96 -2.55 -1.08 -6.81
CA THR A 96 -3.81 -0.67 -7.42
C THR A 96 -3.99 0.82 -7.20
N LEU A 97 -4.41 1.54 -8.22
CA LEU A 97 -4.83 2.95 -8.13
C LEU A 97 -6.33 3.01 -8.36
N ARG A 98 -7.03 3.86 -7.61
CA ARG A 98 -8.47 4.06 -7.80
C ARG A 98 -8.85 5.55 -7.77
N PRO A 99 -9.69 6.02 -8.70
CA PRO A 99 -10.35 7.31 -8.60
C PRO A 99 -11.25 7.37 -7.37
N GLU A 100 -11.63 8.59 -6.97
CA GLU A 100 -12.42 8.84 -5.75
C GLU A 100 -13.73 8.05 -5.71
N ALA A 101 -14.45 8.01 -6.84
CA ALA A 101 -15.73 7.31 -6.97
C ALA A 101 -15.66 5.78 -6.75
N TYR A 102 -14.47 5.18 -6.74
CA TYR A 102 -14.27 3.72 -6.68
C TYR A 102 -13.41 3.27 -5.49
N ILE A 103 -13.16 4.15 -4.52
CA ILE A 103 -12.38 3.80 -3.33
C ILE A 103 -13.16 2.75 -2.51
N PRO A 104 -12.57 1.57 -2.25
CA PRO A 104 -13.22 0.55 -1.43
C PRO A 104 -13.20 0.97 0.05
N VAL A 105 -14.24 0.59 0.79
CA VAL A 105 -14.23 0.64 2.25
C VAL A 105 -13.41 -0.55 2.74
N LEU A 106 -12.19 -0.29 3.23
CA LEU A 106 -11.25 -1.31 3.68
C LEU A 106 -11.10 -1.25 5.20
N ASP A 107 -11.48 -2.33 5.89
CA ASP A 107 -11.16 -2.49 7.30
C ASP A 107 -9.79 -3.18 7.44
N LEU A 108 -8.72 -2.38 7.45
CA LEU A 108 -7.35 -2.88 7.56
C LEU A 108 -7.07 -3.60 8.88
N ALA A 109 -7.85 -3.33 9.94
CA ALA A 109 -7.66 -3.99 11.22
C ALA A 109 -8.00 -5.48 11.16
N THR A 110 -8.80 -5.91 10.17
CA THR A 110 -9.06 -7.34 9.92
C THR A 110 -7.83 -8.10 9.44
N LEU A 111 -6.83 -7.41 8.89
CA LEU A 111 -5.60 -8.02 8.38
C LEU A 111 -4.50 -8.14 9.45
N GLY A 112 -4.59 -7.36 10.54
CA GLY A 112 -3.58 -7.26 11.59
C GLY A 112 -3.48 -5.85 12.16
N GLN A 113 -2.43 -5.60 12.95
CA GLN A 113 -2.20 -4.28 13.55
C GLN A 113 -1.89 -3.22 12.49
N VAL A 114 -2.64 -2.11 12.54
CA VAL A 114 -2.46 -0.98 11.61
C VAL A 114 -1.42 -0.01 12.15
N HIS A 115 -0.39 0.25 11.34
CA HIS A 115 0.70 1.17 11.65
C HIS A 115 0.61 2.41 10.76
N PRO A 116 0.27 3.59 11.30
CA PRO A 116 0.30 4.82 10.52
C PRO A 116 1.74 5.24 10.19
N ALA A 117 1.95 5.85 9.03
CA ALA A 117 3.25 6.42 8.70
C ALA A 117 3.65 7.51 9.71
N PRO A 118 4.95 7.59 10.09
CA PRO A 118 5.44 8.70 10.88
C PRO A 118 5.18 10.03 10.17
N ARG A 119 4.68 11.03 10.93
CA ARG A 119 4.53 12.39 10.44
C ARG A 119 5.91 12.93 10.06
N THR A 120 6.03 13.45 8.85
CA THR A 120 7.16 14.31 8.47
C THR A 120 6.94 15.67 9.12
N HIS A 121 7.81 16.00 10.07
CA HIS A 121 7.96 17.36 10.60
C HIS A 121 8.72 18.23 9.60
#